data_AF-A0A5C7Z2Z9-F1
#
_entry.id   AF-A0A5C7Z2Z9-F1
#
_cell.length_a   1.000
_cell.length_b   1.000
_cell.length_c   1.000
_cell.angle_alpha   90.00
_cell.angle_beta   90.00
_cell.angle_gamma   90.00
#
_symmetry.space_group_name_H-M   'P 1'
#
loop_
_entity.id
_entity.type
_entity.pdbx_description
1 polymer ?
#
loop_
_entity_poly.entity_id
_entity_poly.type
_entity_poly.pdbx_seq_one_letter_code
_entity_poly.pdbx_strand_id
1 'polypeptide(L)'
;MNLKKAIFLIAIVAVAQLGYSQVREENFGPNSPDPIKQVQVYPNPAIEFLSLKFEAPQAKKIKLTVHNILGNTLEVETEIVDEYEIKVKVKELATGYYFVSVRDEQANLRGTYKFLKR
;
A
#
# COMPACT_ATOMS: atom_id res chain seq x y z
N MET A 1 37.93 -7.18 -33.75
CA MET A 1 36.51 -6.78 -33.69
C MET A 1 36.41 -5.33 -34.17
N ASN A 2 35.57 -5.02 -35.16
CA ASN A 2 35.52 -3.69 -35.76
C ASN A 2 34.92 -2.67 -34.78
N LEU A 3 35.56 -1.51 -34.61
CA LEU A 3 35.18 -0.46 -33.65
C LEU A 3 33.70 -0.06 -33.72
N LYS A 4 33.14 -0.01 -34.93
CA LYS A 4 31.71 0.26 -35.17
C LYS A 4 30.79 -0.79 -34.55
N LYS A 5 31.18 -2.07 -34.57
CA LYS A 5 30.43 -3.17 -33.95
C LYS A 5 30.49 -3.09 -32.43
N ALA A 6 31.62 -2.64 -31.86
CA ALA A 6 31.77 -2.45 -30.42
C ALA A 6 30.87 -1.31 -29.91
N ILE A 7 30.84 -0.17 -30.61
CA ILE A 7 29.97 0.97 -30.26
C ILE A 7 28.49 0.57 -30.33
N PHE A 8 28.11 -0.18 -31.38
CA PHE A 8 26.74 -0.67 -31.53
C PHE A 8 26.32 -1.62 -30.39
N LEU A 9 27.22 -2.51 -29.97
CA LEU A 9 26.99 -3.42 -28.84
C LEU A 9 26.83 -2.66 -27.52
N ILE A 10 27.66 -1.64 -27.28
CA ILE A 10 27.57 -0.81 -26.07
C ILE A 10 26.24 -0.04 -26.03
N ALA A 11 25.79 0.48 -27.17
CA ALA A 11 24.52 1.20 -27.26
C ALA A 11 23.31 0.28 -26.93
N ILE A 12 23.33 -0.97 -27.39
CA ILE A 12 22.27 -1.94 -27.08
C ILE A 12 22.24 -2.28 -25.58
N VAL A 13 23.41 -2.46 -24.96
CA VAL A 13 23.50 -2.74 -23.52
C VAL A 13 23.01 -1.55 -22.69
N ALA A 14 23.30 -0.32 -23.10
CA ALA A 14 22.84 0.88 -22.40
C ALA A 14 21.31 1.05 -22.45
N VAL A 15 20.67 0.74 -23.57
CA VAL A 15 19.20 0.83 -23.71
C VAL A 15 18.49 -0.26 -22.90
N ALA A 16 19.07 -1.45 -22.77
CA ALA A 16 18.51 -2.53 -21.96
C ALA A 16 18.40 -2.17 -20.46
N GLN A 17 19.23 -1.25 -19.96
CA GLN A 17 19.15 -0.81 -18.56
C GLN A 17 17.97 0.13 -18.26
N LEU A 18 17.39 0.76 -19.28
CA LEU A 18 16.23 1.65 -19.12
C LEU A 18 14.89 0.87 -19.07
N GLY A 19 14.88 -0.40 -19.47
CA GLY A 19 13.70 -1.28 -19.45
C GLY A 19 13.42 -1.96 -18.10
N TYR A 20 14.37 -1.91 -17.16
CA TYR A 20 14.17 -2.35 -15.78
C TYR A 20 13.43 -1.26 -15.00
N SER A 21 12.17 -1.02 -15.34
CA SER A 21 11.22 -0.51 -14.34
C SER A 21 11.21 -1.54 -13.22
N GLN A 22 11.85 -1.19 -12.11
CA GLN A 22 12.00 -2.06 -10.95
C GLN A 22 10.60 -2.34 -10.38
N VAL A 23 10.00 -3.48 -10.75
CA VAL A 23 9.12 -4.19 -9.84
C VAL A 23 10.02 -4.62 -8.69
N ARG A 24 10.09 -3.77 -7.67
CA ARG A 24 10.66 -4.15 -6.39
C ARG A 24 9.71 -5.18 -5.81
N GLU A 25 9.96 -6.44 -6.14
CA GLU A 25 9.38 -7.57 -5.43
C GLU A 25 9.85 -7.41 -3.98
N GLU A 26 8.94 -7.00 -3.10
CA GLU A 26 9.24 -7.00 -1.67
C GLU A 26 9.60 -8.44 -1.29
N ASN A 27 10.81 -8.65 -0.78
CA ASN A 27 11.28 -9.97 -0.36
C ASN A 27 10.34 -10.53 0.72
N PHE A 28 9.35 -11.33 0.33
CA PHE A 28 8.57 -12.18 1.24
C PHE A 28 9.41 -13.42 1.58
N GLY A 29 10.48 -13.22 2.36
CA GLY A 29 11.18 -14.35 2.97
C GLY A 29 10.25 -15.04 3.98
N PRO A 30 10.40 -16.36 4.23
CA PRO A 30 9.54 -17.08 5.18
C PRO A 30 9.60 -16.54 6.63
N ASN A 31 10.56 -15.67 6.94
CA ASN A 31 10.73 -15.03 8.26
C ASN A 31 10.49 -13.51 8.26
N SER A 32 10.07 -12.90 7.15
CA SER A 32 9.61 -11.50 7.18
C SER A 32 8.19 -11.47 7.76
N PRO A 33 7.89 -10.62 8.76
CA PRO A 33 6.52 -10.43 9.22
C PRO A 33 5.65 -10.08 8.02
N ASP A 34 4.65 -10.93 7.73
CA ASP A 34 3.72 -10.66 6.64
C ASP A 34 2.94 -9.39 7.01
N PRO A 35 3.13 -8.26 6.30
CA PRO A 35 2.48 -7.01 6.66
C PRO A 35 0.95 -7.14 6.63
N ILE A 36 0.41 -8.09 5.85
CA ILE A 36 -1.02 -8.42 5.77
C ILE A 36 -1.53 -9.01 7.09
N LYS A 37 -0.69 -9.74 7.84
CA LYS A 37 -1.07 -10.28 9.16
C LYS A 37 -1.07 -9.20 10.25
N GLN A 38 -0.29 -8.14 10.08
CA GLN A 38 -0.12 -7.10 11.11
C GLN A 38 -1.30 -6.14 11.22
N VAL A 39 -2.20 -6.09 10.22
CA VAL A 39 -3.37 -5.19 10.22
C VAL A 39 -4.62 -5.93 9.79
N GLN A 40 -5.63 -5.90 10.66
CA GLN A 40 -6.96 -6.44 10.39
C GLN A 40 -7.89 -5.30 9.96
N VAL A 41 -8.57 -5.46 8.84
CA VAL A 41 -9.45 -4.43 8.25
C VAL A 41 -10.89 -4.94 8.24
N TYR A 42 -11.78 -4.27 8.99
CA TYR A 42 -13.17 -4.70 9.19
C TYR A 42 -14.11 -3.51 9.47
N PRO A 43 -15.43 -3.66 9.30
CA PRO A 43 -16.09 -4.74 8.57
C PRO A 43 -15.83 -4.60 7.07
N ASN A 44 -15.80 -5.73 6.37
CA ASN A 44 -15.81 -5.75 4.91
C ASN A 44 -16.94 -6.69 4.48
N PRO A 45 -18.10 -6.16 4.03
CA PRO A 45 -18.32 -4.79 3.56
C PRO A 45 -18.50 -3.74 4.68
N ALA A 46 -18.07 -2.50 4.43
CA ALA A 46 -18.21 -1.35 5.32
C ALA A 46 -19.44 -0.50 4.97
N ILE A 47 -20.09 0.10 5.98
CA ILE A 47 -21.28 0.95 5.81
C ILE A 47 -20.96 2.39 6.23
N GLU A 48 -20.67 2.62 7.52
CA GLU A 48 -20.37 3.97 8.03
C GLU A 48 -18.89 4.16 8.36
N PHE A 49 -18.28 3.11 8.94
CA PHE A 49 -16.90 3.12 9.38
C PHE A 49 -16.16 1.87 8.91
N LEU A 50 -14.86 2.04 8.71
CA LEU A 50 -13.90 0.96 8.51
C LEU A 50 -12.84 1.06 9.62
N SER A 51 -12.72 0.02 10.42
CA SER A 51 -11.70 -0.14 11.46
C SER A 51 -10.46 -0.83 10.89
N LEU A 52 -9.29 -0.30 11.26
CA LEU A 52 -7.99 -0.91 11.06
C LEU A 52 -7.40 -1.20 12.43
N LYS A 53 -7.26 -2.50 12.75
CA LYS A 53 -6.70 -2.98 14.01
C LYS A 53 -5.31 -3.53 13.80
N PHE A 54 -4.35 -3.02 14.56
CA PHE A 54 -2.93 -3.37 14.51
C PHE A 54 -2.61 -4.43 15.57
N GLU A 55 -1.67 -5.32 15.29
CA GLU A 55 -1.14 -6.26 16.30
C GLU A 55 -0.23 -5.59 17.34
N ALA A 56 0.37 -4.44 17.00
CA ALA A 56 1.27 -3.67 17.84
C ALA A 56 0.71 -2.24 18.10
N PRO A 57 1.08 -1.58 19.21
CA PRO A 57 0.59 -0.25 19.58
C PRO A 57 1.22 0.86 18.72
N GLN A 58 0.84 0.92 17.45
CA GLN A 58 1.45 1.79 16.44
C GLN A 58 0.46 2.73 15.76
N ALA A 59 -0.83 2.72 16.11
CA ALA A 59 -1.88 3.50 15.45
C ALA A 59 -1.51 4.98 15.25
N LYS A 60 -0.90 5.62 16.25
CA LYS A 60 -0.48 7.04 16.21
C LYS A 60 0.64 7.36 15.22
N LYS A 61 1.40 6.35 14.77
CA LYS A 61 2.53 6.50 13.84
C LYS A 61 2.14 6.18 12.39
N ILE A 62 0.93 5.65 12.18
CA ILE A 62 0.47 5.23 10.87
C ILE A 62 -0.05 6.41 10.07
N LYS A 63 0.43 6.50 8.83
CA LYS A 63 -0.18 7.31 7.79
C LYS A 63 -1.16 6.45 6.99
N LEU A 64 -2.43 6.83 7.03
CA LEU A 64 -3.49 6.21 6.23
C LEU A 64 -3.79 7.01 4.98
N THR A 65 -4.08 6.32 3.89
CA THR A 65 -4.54 6.94 2.64
C THR A 65 -5.58 6.04 1.99
N VAL A 66 -6.74 6.60 1.64
CA VAL A 66 -7.80 5.86 0.95
C VAL A 66 -7.77 6.21 -0.53
N HIS A 67 -7.88 5.19 -1.37
CA HIS A 67 -7.94 5.31 -2.82
C HIS A 67 -9.21 4.66 -3.37
N ASN A 68 -9.76 5.22 -4.44
CA ASN A 68 -10.78 4.54 -5.24
C ASN A 68 -10.14 3.48 -6.18
N ILE A 69 -10.97 2.75 -6.92
CA ILE A 69 -10.50 1.74 -7.89
C ILE A 69 -9.65 2.31 -9.05
N LEU A 70 -9.75 3.61 -9.30
CA LEU A 70 -8.95 4.31 -10.32
C LEU A 70 -7.60 4.79 -9.76
N GLY A 71 -7.35 4.63 -8.47
CA GLY A 71 -6.13 5.08 -7.79
C GLY A 71 -6.17 6.52 -7.25
N ASN A 72 -7.29 7.24 -7.43
CA ASN A 72 -7.42 8.60 -6.91
C ASN A 72 -7.49 8.57 -5.38
N THR A 73 -6.67 9.41 -4.73
CA THR A 73 -6.73 9.61 -3.29
C THR A 73 -8.01 10.34 -2.89
N LEU A 74 -8.63 9.89 -1.81
CA LEU A 74 -9.84 10.47 -1.23
C LEU A 74 -9.53 11.03 0.15
N GLU A 75 -10.06 12.22 0.42
CA GLU A 75 -10.06 12.79 1.76
C GLU A 75 -11.17 12.13 2.58
N VAL A 76 -10.78 11.52 3.70
CA VAL A 76 -11.67 10.84 4.63
C VAL A 76 -11.29 11.24 6.04
N GLU A 77 -12.29 11.34 6.92
CA GLU A 77 -12.06 11.58 8.34
C GLU A 77 -11.55 10.30 8.99
N THR A 78 -10.47 10.43 9.77
CA THR A 78 -9.90 9.32 10.54
C THR A 78 -9.86 9.67 12.03
N GLU A 79 -10.22 8.71 12.87
CA GLU A 79 -10.21 8.83 14.32
C GLU A 79 -9.33 7.73 14.92
N ILE A 80 -8.37 8.11 15.75
CA ILE A 80 -7.57 7.15 16.52
C ILE A 80 -8.38 6.78 17.76
N VAL A 81 -8.86 5.54 17.83
CA VAL A 81 -9.67 5.05 18.94
C VAL A 81 -8.78 4.76 20.14
N ASP A 82 -7.67 4.06 19.90
CA ASP A 82 -6.65 3.74 20.88
C ASP A 82 -5.28 3.53 20.20
N GLU A 83 -4.33 2.89 20.88
CA GLU A 83 -2.98 2.65 20.32
C GLU A 83 -2.94 1.53 19.26
N TYR A 84 -4.00 0.73 19.17
CA TYR A 84 -4.13 -0.45 18.31
C TYR A 84 -5.22 -0.31 17.25
N GLU A 85 -6.06 0.72 17.27
CA GLU A 85 -7.18 0.85 16.35
C GLU A 85 -7.36 2.28 15.81
N ILE A 86 -7.53 2.37 14.49
CA ILE A 86 -7.93 3.58 13.78
C ILE A 86 -9.26 3.31 13.09
N LYS A 87 -10.22 4.22 13.24
CA LYS A 87 -11.47 4.24 12.47
C LYS A 87 -11.39 5.23 11.33
N VAL A 88 -11.88 4.81 10.18
CA VAL A 88 -12.01 5.63 8.98
C VAL A 88 -13.49 5.79 8.69
N LYS A 89 -13.96 7.04 8.61
CA LYS A 89 -15.34 7.34 8.26
C LYS A 89 -15.52 7.21 6.76
N VAL A 90 -16.31 6.23 6.34
CA VAL A 90 -16.56 5.91 4.93
C VAL A 90 -18.00 6.20 4.49
N LYS A 91 -18.86 6.68 5.41
CA LYS A 91 -20.29 6.92 5.19
C LYS A 91 -20.60 7.72 3.92
N GLU A 92 -19.82 8.77 3.66
CA GLU A 92 -20.00 9.69 2.54
C GLU A 92 -19.43 9.17 1.20
N LEU A 93 -18.75 8.01 1.22
CA LEU A 93 -18.24 7.39 0.01
C LEU A 93 -19.37 6.67 -0.74
N ALA A 94 -19.35 6.77 -2.06
CA ALA A 94 -20.23 6.00 -2.93
C ALA A 94 -20.02 4.49 -2.73
N THR A 95 -21.04 3.69 -3.04
CA THR A 95 -20.95 2.23 -3.05
C THR A 95 -19.91 1.77 -4.08
N GLY A 96 -18.97 0.91 -3.67
CA GLY A 96 -17.91 0.44 -4.56
C GLY A 96 -16.69 -0.13 -3.84
N TYR A 97 -15.68 -0.50 -4.62
CA TYR A 97 -14.41 -0.99 -4.10
C TYR A 97 -13.41 0.15 -3.88
N TYR A 98 -12.74 0.08 -2.75
CA TYR A 98 -11.73 1.04 -2.32
C TYR A 98 -10.52 0.31 -1.75
N PHE A 99 -9.42 1.04 -1.65
CA PHE A 99 -8.16 0.56 -1.10
C PHE A 99 -7.74 1.48 0.03
N VAL A 100 -7.44 0.91 1.20
CA VAL A 100 -6.79 1.65 2.29
C VAL A 100 -5.32 1.25 2.36
N SER A 101 -4.44 2.23 2.18
CA SER A 101 -3.00 2.08 2.31
C SER A 101 -2.57 2.48 3.71
N VAL A 102 -1.78 1.61 4.35
CA VAL A 102 -1.18 1.76 5.66
C VAL A 102 0.31 1.91 5.46
N ARG A 103 0.91 2.98 6.00
CA ARG A 103 2.36 3.18 5.99
C ARG A 103 2.85 3.69 7.33
N ASP A 104 3.85 3.03 7.89
CA ASP A 104 4.71 3.59 8.92
C ASP A 104 6.03 4.04 8.24
N GLU A 105 6.52 5.23 8.59
CA GLU A 105 7.80 5.74 8.04
C GLU A 105 9.00 5.20 8.83
N GLN A 106 8.79 4.73 10.07
CA GLN A 106 9.83 4.22 10.96
C GLN A 106 9.84 2.69 11.00
N ALA A 107 8.67 2.07 11.14
CA ALA A 107 8.54 0.63 10.99
C ALA A 107 8.37 0.30 9.50
N ASN A 108 8.98 -0.78 9.02
CA ASN A 108 8.86 -1.22 7.63
C ASN A 108 7.45 -1.78 7.30
N LEU A 109 6.41 -1.31 8.01
CA LEU A 109 5.01 -1.67 7.81
C LEU A 109 4.47 -0.87 6.63
N ARG A 110 4.20 -1.59 5.54
CA ARG A 110 3.52 -1.09 4.37
C ARG A 110 2.50 -2.14 3.92
N GLY A 111 1.25 -1.75 3.79
CA GLY A 111 0.19 -2.65 3.33
C GLY A 111 -0.93 -1.87 2.64
N THR A 112 -1.58 -2.51 1.68
CA THR A 112 -2.78 -1.96 1.03
C THR A 112 -3.89 -3.00 1.07
N TYR A 113 -5.04 -2.61 1.61
CA TYR A 113 -6.16 -3.50 1.87
C TYR A 113 -7.37 -3.07 1.06
N LYS A 114 -7.96 -4.00 0.31
CA LYS A 114 -9.19 -3.78 -0.45
C LYS A 114 -10.41 -3.96 0.46
N PHE A 115 -11.35 -3.03 0.41
CA PHE A 115 -12.66 -3.18 1.06
C PHE A 115 -13.81 -2.77 0.14
N LEU A 116 -14.99 -3.32 0.39
CA LEU A 116 -16.23 -2.96 -0.28
C LEU A 116 -17.01 -1.97 0.60
N LYS A 117 -17.31 -0.78 0.09
CA LYS A 117 -18.30 0.13 0.67
C LYS A 117 -19.69 -0.25 0.15
N ARG A 118 -20.65 -0.45 1.06
CA ARG A 118 -22.08 -0.62 0.74
C ARG A 118 -22.84 0.66 0.99
#